data_AF-A0A7K3F430-F1
#
_entry.id   AF-A0A7K3F430-F1
#
_cell.length_a   1.000
_cell.length_b   1.000
_cell.length_c   1.000
_cell.angle_alpha   90.00
_cell.angle_beta   90.00
_cell.angle_gamma   90.00
#
_symmetry.space_group_name_H-M   'P 1'
#
loop_
_entity.id
_entity.type
_entity.pdbx_description
1 polymer ?
#
loop_
_entity_poly.entity_id
_entity_poly.type
_entity_poly.pdbx_seq_one_letter_code
_entity_poly.pdbx_strand_id
1 'polypeptide(L)'
;MPALTPEALRAAVEKLTPSRVPAFVQDLVEATTSAQQNQSLAPLRTFVHTWGVFVAIQRRPPLAARLRHLEEVVGAGTEDPTEAMAEIRAIHAAAEAEAGL
;
A
#
# COMPACT_ATOMS: atom_id res chain seq x y z
N MET A 1 -2.72 -13.82 -2.47
CA MET A 1 -1.79 -12.71 -2.75
C MET A 1 -0.88 -13.06 -3.90
N PRO A 2 -0.43 -12.12 -4.76
CA PRO A 2 0.68 -12.37 -5.67
C PRO A 2 1.97 -12.63 -4.87
N ALA A 3 3.00 -13.16 -5.54
CA ALA A 3 4.33 -13.17 -4.95
C ALA A 3 4.77 -11.74 -4.61
N LEU A 4 5.48 -11.56 -3.50
CA LEU A 4 6.00 -10.25 -3.08
C LEU A 4 7.29 -9.89 -3.83
N THR A 5 7.22 -9.94 -5.16
CA THR A 5 8.28 -9.47 -6.06
C THR A 5 7.79 -8.25 -6.83
N PRO A 6 8.67 -7.32 -7.24
CA PRO A 6 8.27 -6.12 -7.97
C PRO A 6 7.47 -6.42 -9.24
N GLU A 7 7.84 -7.46 -9.98
CA GLU A 7 7.12 -7.85 -11.21
C GLU A 7 5.70 -8.35 -10.92
N ALA A 8 5.54 -9.25 -9.95
CA ALA A 8 4.22 -9.80 -9.61
C ALA A 8 3.30 -8.74 -8.98
N LEU A 9 3.87 -7.82 -8.19
CA LEU A 9 3.14 -6.67 -7.66
C LEU A 9 2.72 -5.71 -8.78
N ARG A 10 3.61 -5.40 -9.74
CA ARG A 10 3.28 -4.56 -10.90
C ARG A 10 2.10 -5.14 -11.69
N ALA A 11 2.14 -6.43 -12.01
CA ALA A 11 1.07 -7.10 -12.75
C ALA A 11 -0.26 -7.06 -11.98
N ALA A 12 -0.23 -7.18 -10.64
CA ALA A 12 -1.42 -7.04 -9.81
C ALA A 12 -1.96 -5.60 -9.82
N VAL A 13 -1.09 -4.59 -9.72
CA VAL A 13 -1.48 -3.17 -9.78
C VAL A 13 -2.07 -2.82 -11.14
N GLU A 14 -1.49 -3.29 -12.23
CA GLU A 14 -2.02 -3.09 -13.59
C GLU A 14 -3.42 -3.67 -13.76
N LYS A 15 -3.69 -4.84 -13.16
CA LYS A 15 -5.01 -5.48 -13.21
C LYS A 15 -6.05 -4.80 -12.31
N LEU A 16 -5.67 -4.39 -11.10
CA LEU A 16 -6.61 -3.90 -10.08
C LEU A 16 -6.85 -2.40 -10.17
N THR A 17 -5.78 -1.64 -10.40
CA THR A 17 -5.78 -0.17 -10.37
C THR A 17 -4.78 0.38 -11.39
N PRO A 18 -5.08 0.31 -12.71
CA PRO A 18 -4.15 0.73 -13.76
C PRO A 18 -3.62 2.16 -13.59
N SER A 19 -4.44 3.06 -13.05
CA SER A 19 -4.07 4.46 -12.76
C SER A 19 -2.94 4.61 -11.75
N ARG A 20 -2.63 3.57 -10.98
CA ARG A 20 -1.55 3.57 -9.97
C ARG A 20 -0.22 3.01 -10.49
N VAL A 21 -0.18 2.47 -11.71
CA VAL A 21 1.06 1.97 -12.32
C VAL A 21 2.16 3.03 -12.42
N PRO A 22 1.89 4.31 -12.78
CA PRO A 22 2.93 5.33 -12.79
C PRO A 22 3.57 5.57 -11.41
N ALA A 23 2.76 5.61 -10.35
CA ALA A 23 3.25 5.76 -8.97
C ALA A 23 4.10 4.55 -8.55
N PHE A 24 3.65 3.33 -8.88
CA PHE A 24 4.42 2.11 -8.62
C PHE A 24 5.83 2.17 -9.21
N VAL A 25 5.94 2.61 -10.46
CA VAL A 25 7.23 2.74 -11.15
C VAL A 25 8.10 3.80 -10.48
N GLN A 26 7.51 4.96 -10.15
CA GLN A 26 8.23 6.04 -9.48
C GLN A 26 8.80 5.57 -8.14
N ASP A 27 7.99 4.94 -7.30
CA ASP A 27 8.41 4.44 -5.98
C ASP A 27 9.50 3.36 -6.10
N LEU A 28 9.45 2.51 -7.14
CA LEU A 28 10.49 1.51 -7.40
C LEU A 28 11.83 2.18 -7.76
N VAL A 29 11.79 3.22 -8.61
CA VAL A 29 12.98 4.00 -8.98
C VAL A 29 13.56 4.71 -7.77
N GLU A 30 12.71 5.34 -6.96
CA GLU A 30 13.13 5.99 -5.71
C GLU A 30 13.77 4.99 -4.76
N ALA A 31 13.10 3.87 -4.48
CA ALA A 31 13.61 2.83 -3.59
C ALA A 31 14.94 2.25 -4.07
N THR A 32 15.11 2.04 -5.39
CA THR A 32 16.37 1.56 -5.97
C THR A 32 17.48 2.60 -5.83
N THR A 33 17.17 3.88 -6.07
CA THR A 33 18.10 4.99 -5.93
C THR A 33 18.56 5.14 -4.48
N SER A 34 17.62 5.15 -3.53
CA SER A 34 17.93 5.21 -2.10
C SER A 34 18.71 3.99 -1.62
N ALA A 35 18.42 2.80 -2.14
CA ALA A 35 19.13 1.58 -1.79
C ALA A 35 20.61 1.65 -2.22
N GLN A 36 20.87 2.20 -3.42
CA GLN A 36 22.22 2.44 -3.91
C GLN A 36 22.95 3.49 -3.07
N GLN A 37 22.33 4.65 -2.84
CA GLN A 37 22.93 5.76 -2.10
C GLN A 37 23.27 5.38 -0.66
N ASN A 38 22.37 4.64 0.00
CA ASN A 38 22.52 4.24 1.40
C ASN A 38 23.19 2.88 1.57
N GLN A 39 23.58 2.22 0.47
CA GLN A 39 24.14 0.86 0.46
C GLN A 39 23.31 -0.14 1.29
N SER A 40 21.98 -0.03 1.19
CA SER A 40 21.04 -0.74 2.07
C SER A 40 19.84 -1.24 1.29
N LEU A 41 19.44 -2.49 1.51
CA LEU A 41 18.22 -3.05 0.92
C LEU A 41 16.94 -2.63 1.66
N ALA A 42 17.05 -1.83 2.73
CA ALA A 42 15.87 -1.38 3.49
C ALA A 42 14.82 -0.65 2.63
N PRO A 43 15.17 0.28 1.73
CA PRO A 43 14.20 0.96 0.88
C PRO A 43 13.43 0.00 -0.04
N LEU A 44 14.10 -1.04 -0.57
CA LEU A 44 13.45 -2.06 -1.40
C LEU A 44 12.51 -2.95 -0.58
N ARG A 45 12.85 -3.27 0.68
CA ARG A 45 11.93 -3.98 1.58
C ARG A 45 10.69 -3.14 1.88
N THR A 46 10.87 -1.85 2.17
CA THR A 46 9.76 -0.91 2.38
C THR A 46 8.88 -0.81 1.14
N PHE A 47 9.48 -0.72 -0.06
CA PHE A 47 8.73 -0.72 -1.32
C PHE A 47 7.85 -1.96 -1.46
N VAL A 48 8.41 -3.16 -1.25
CA VAL A 48 7.66 -4.42 -1.33
C VAL A 48 6.55 -4.47 -0.27
N HIS A 49 6.83 -4.00 0.94
CA HIS A 49 5.84 -3.92 2.03
C HIS A 49 4.65 -3.05 1.64
N THR A 50 4.91 -1.79 1.28
CA THR A 50 3.90 -0.79 0.91
C THR A 50 3.01 -1.29 -0.22
N TRP A 51 3.61 -1.79 -1.31
CA TRP A 51 2.84 -2.24 -2.47
C TRP A 51 2.18 -3.61 -2.26
N GLY A 52 2.75 -4.47 -1.41
CA GLY A 52 2.11 -5.71 -0.96
C GLY A 52 0.82 -5.44 -0.20
N VAL A 53 0.88 -4.55 0.80
CA VAL A 53 -0.30 -4.11 1.57
C VAL A 53 -1.33 -3.44 0.67
N PHE A 54 -0.89 -2.53 -0.21
CA PHE A 54 -1.78 -1.88 -1.17
C PHE A 54 -2.54 -2.90 -2.03
N VAL A 55 -1.84 -3.88 -2.61
CA VAL A 55 -2.48 -4.93 -3.42
C VAL A 55 -3.43 -5.78 -2.58
N ALA A 56 -3.08 -6.14 -1.34
CA ALA A 56 -3.98 -6.88 -0.45
C ALA A 56 -5.30 -6.12 -0.21
N ILE A 57 -5.23 -4.80 0.01
CA ILE A 57 -6.41 -3.94 0.17
C ILE A 57 -7.23 -3.87 -1.13
N GLN A 58 -6.59 -3.54 -2.27
CA GLN A 58 -7.33 -3.32 -3.53
C GLN A 58 -8.00 -4.58 -4.08
N ARG A 59 -7.51 -5.77 -3.72
CA ARG A 59 -8.16 -7.05 -4.05
C ARG A 59 -9.52 -7.24 -3.37
N ARG A 60 -9.84 -6.42 -2.37
CA ARG A 60 -11.10 -6.43 -1.62
C ARG A 60 -11.83 -5.08 -1.81
N PRO A 61 -12.63 -4.90 -2.89
CA PRO A 61 -13.25 -3.61 -3.21
C PRO A 61 -14.06 -2.97 -2.07
N PRO A 62 -14.83 -3.72 -1.24
CA PRO A 62 -15.52 -3.13 -0.09
C PRO A 62 -14.56 -2.55 0.96
N LEU A 63 -13.46 -3.26 1.24
CA LEU A 63 -12.43 -2.81 2.19
C LEU A 63 -11.70 -1.58 1.66
N ALA A 64 -11.35 -1.57 0.37
CA ALA A 64 -10.73 -0.42 -0.29
C ALA A 64 -11.65 0.82 -0.29
N ALA A 65 -12.96 0.63 -0.49
CA ALA A 65 -13.94 1.71 -0.40
C ALA A 65 -14.07 2.25 1.03
N ARG A 66 -14.11 1.36 2.04
CA ARG A 66 -14.15 1.74 3.45
C ARG A 66 -12.91 2.52 3.85
N LEU A 67 -11.72 2.06 3.44
CA LEU A 67 -10.46 2.77 3.73
C LEU A 67 -10.48 4.19 3.16
N ARG A 68 -10.86 4.37 1.89
CA ARG A 68 -10.96 5.72 1.28
C ARG A 68 -11.91 6.63 2.04
N HIS A 69 -13.07 6.13 2.42
CA HIS A 69 -14.04 6.90 3.20
C HIS A 69 -13.47 7.33 4.57
N LEU A 70 -12.77 6.44 5.27
CA LEU A 70 -12.12 6.76 6.54
C LEU A 70 -11.01 7.80 6.36
N GLU A 71 -10.21 7.69 5.31
CA GLU A 71 -9.17 8.68 4.96
C GLU A 71 -9.79 10.06 4.66
N GLU A 72 -10.94 10.11 3.98
CA GLU A 72 -11.70 11.33 3.74
C GLU A 72 -12.22 11.96 5.05
N VAL A 73 -12.78 11.14 5.96
CA VAL A 73 -13.25 11.60 7.28
C VAL A 73 -12.10 12.20 8.10
N VAL A 74 -10.96 11.50 8.17
CA VAL A 74 -9.76 11.99 8.87
C VAL A 74 -9.23 13.28 8.22
N GLY A 75 -9.21 13.36 6.89
CA GLY A 75 -8.74 14.53 6.15
C GLY A 75 -9.65 15.75 6.26
N ALA A 76 -10.96 15.55 6.44
CA ALA A 76 -11.94 16.64 6.58
C ALA A 76 -11.83 17.35 7.95
N GLY A 77 -11.33 16.67 8.99
CA GLY A 77 -11.11 17.25 10.32
C GLY A 77 -12.38 17.71 11.03
N THR A 78 -13.55 17.20 10.64
CA THR A 78 -14.87 17.63 11.13
C THR A 78 -15.32 16.90 12.41
N GLU A 79 -14.69 15.78 12.76
CA GLU A 79 -15.02 14.91 13.90
C GLU A 79 -13.76 14.43 14.62
N ASP A 80 -13.89 13.89 15.84
CA ASP A 80 -12.78 13.19 16.51
C ASP A 80 -12.32 12.00 15.65
N PRO A 81 -11.09 12.04 15.07
CA PRO A 81 -10.67 11.03 14.12
C PRO A 81 -10.23 9.73 14.80
N THR A 82 -10.28 9.62 16.13
CA THR A 82 -9.71 8.51 16.90
C THR A 82 -10.24 7.14 16.44
N GLU A 83 -11.56 7.01 16.28
CA GLU A 83 -12.18 5.75 15.83
C GLU A 83 -11.81 5.45 14.37
N ALA A 84 -11.87 6.45 13.49
CA ALA A 84 -11.52 6.31 12.09
C ALA A 84 -10.05 5.89 11.92
N MET A 85 -9.13 6.50 12.66
CA MET A 85 -7.72 6.14 12.68
C MET A 85 -7.48 4.73 13.23
N ALA A 86 -8.25 4.30 14.23
CA ALA A 86 -8.16 2.94 14.76
C ALA A 86 -8.61 1.91 13.72
N GLU A 87 -9.68 2.19 12.98
CA GLU A 87 -10.15 1.31 11.91
C GLU A 87 -9.17 1.28 10.73
N ILE A 88 -8.61 2.42 10.30
CA ILE A 88 -7.55 2.47 9.28
C ILE A 88 -6.38 1.55 9.66
N ARG A 89 -5.90 1.65 10.92
CA ARG A 89 -4.82 0.76 11.41
C ARG A 89 -5.22 -0.71 11.37
N ALA A 90 -6.45 -1.04 11.72
CA ALA A 90 -6.95 -2.41 11.67
C ALA A 90 -7.02 -2.95 10.23
N ILE A 91 -7.44 -2.12 9.26
CA ILE A 91 -7.46 -2.46 7.83
C ILE A 91 -6.04 -2.76 7.34
N HIS A 92 -5.07 -1.91 7.68
CA HIS A 92 -3.67 -2.11 7.31
C HIS A 92 -3.08 -3.38 7.94
N ALA A 93 -3.31 -3.61 9.24
CA ALA A 93 -2.81 -4.81 9.91
C ALA A 93 -3.40 -6.11 9.32
N ALA A 94 -4.69 -6.11 8.96
CA ALA A 94 -5.31 -7.24 8.29
C ALA A 94 -4.73 -7.48 6.89
N ALA A 95 -4.39 -6.41 6.17
CA ALA A 95 -3.77 -6.48 4.85
C ALA A 95 -2.31 -6.96 4.91
N GLU A 96 -1.54 -6.55 5.92
CA GLU A 96 -0.19 -7.05 6.22
C GLU A 96 -0.23 -8.56 6.50
N ALA A 97 -1.15 -9.00 7.38
CA ALA A 97 -1.34 -10.41 7.67
C ALA A 97 -1.73 -11.24 6.43
N GLU A 98 -2.59 -10.71 5.54
CA GLU A 98 -2.92 -11.38 4.27
C GLU A 98 -1.72 -11.45 3.32
N ALA A 99 -0.87 -10.41 3.31
CA ALA A 99 0.36 -10.35 2.52
C ALA A 99 1.48 -11.24 3.07
N GLY A 100 1.42 -11.63 4.34
CA GLY A 100 2.48 -12.37 5.03
C GLY A 100 3.66 -11.48 5.43
N LEU A 101 3.38 -10.23 5.80
CA LEU A 101 4.34 -9.20 6.21
C LEU A 101 4.34 -8.98 7.73
#